data_AF-A0A0B6YXP2-F1
#
_entry.id   AF-A0A0B6YXP2-F1
#
_cell.length_a   1.000
_cell.length_b   1.000
_cell.length_c   1.000
_cell.angle_alpha   90.00
_cell.angle_beta   90.00
_cell.angle_gamma   90.00
#
_symmetry.space_group_name_H-M   'P 1'
#
loop_
_entity.id
_entity.type
_entity.pdbx_description
1 polymer ?
#
loop_
_entity_poly.entity_id
_entity_poly.type
_entity_poly.pdbx_seq_one_letter_code
_entity_poly.pdbx_strand_id
1 'polypeptide(L)' 'MQCKLIFGNKSEYCREGNLVDIMCGQLWCRDPNKDNGCRTNTYLTALPGTECGPNRVCHLGECILDISKNTIQRQPF' A
#
# COMPACT_ATOMS: atom_id res chain seq x y z
N MET A 1 -0.49 -0.17 8.03
CA MET A 1 -0.73 0.91 9.00
C MET A 1 -2.12 1.52 8.84
N GLN A 2 -2.48 2.03 7.65
CA GLN A 2 -3.78 2.68 7.43
C GLN A 2 -4.98 1.74 7.65
N CYS A 3 -4.93 0.49 7.21
CA CYS A 3 -6.01 -0.47 7.47
C CYS A 3 -6.27 -0.68 8.97
N LYS A 4 -5.24 -0.62 9.81
CA LYS A 4 -5.38 -0.75 11.26
C LYS A 4 -6.12 0.43 11.89
N LEU A 5 -5.92 1.62 11.33
CA LEU A 5 -6.58 2.84 11.78
C LEU A 5 -8.06 2.90 11.34
N ILE A 6 -8.38 2.35 10.17
CA ILE A 6 -9.74 2.42 9.59
C ILE A 6 -10.63 1.28 10.06
N PHE A 7 -10.11 0.05 10.04
CA PHE A 7 -10.88 -1.18 10.28
C PHE A 7 -10.49 -1.90 11.59
N GLY A 8 -9.47 -1.40 12.30
CA GLY A 8 -9.03 -1.91 13.59
C GLY A 8 -7.72 -2.71 13.53
N ASN A 9 -7.09 -2.94 14.69
CA ASN A 9 -5.71 -3.43 14.79
C ASN A 9 -5.39 -4.76 14.09
N LYS A 10 -6.42 -5.56 13.79
CA LYS A 10 -6.28 -6.85 13.10
C LYS A 10 -6.40 -6.74 11.58
N SER A 11 -6.67 -5.55 11.03
CA SER A 11 -6.79 -5.34 9.60
C SER A 11 -5.46 -4.99 8.95
N GLU A 12 -5.18 -5.63 7.83
CA GLU A 12 -3.92 -5.51 7.11
C GLU A 12 -4.14 -5.07 5.67
N TYR A 13 -3.09 -4.60 5.00
CA TYR A 13 -3.21 -4.27 3.58
C TYR A 13 -3.44 -5.53 2.77
N CYS A 14 -4.42 -5.47 1.87
CA CYS A 14 -4.64 -6.54 0.93
C CYS A 14 -3.60 -6.44 -0.20
N ARG A 15 -2.75 -7.45 -0.31
CA ARG A 15 -1.66 -7.50 -1.30
C ARG A 15 -1.85 -8.63 -2.32
N GLU A 16 -3.09 -9.06 -2.55
CA GLU A 16 -3.38 -10.19 -3.41
C GLU A 16 -3.46 -9.78 -4.88
N GLY A 17 -2.55 -10.33 -5.70
CA GLY A 17 -2.56 -10.20 -7.16
C GLY A 17 -2.58 -8.76 -7.67
N ASN A 18 -3.48 -8.46 -8.61
CA ASN A 18 -3.64 -7.16 -9.26
C ASN A 18 -4.12 -6.03 -8.31
N LEU A 19 -4.44 -6.35 -7.05
CA LEU A 19 -4.85 -5.34 -6.07
C LEU A 19 -3.71 -4.40 -5.70
N VAL A 20 -2.46 -4.81 -5.90
CA VAL A 20 -1.27 -4.01 -5.58
C VAL A 20 -1.20 -2.70 -6.37
N ASP A 21 -1.50 -2.74 -7.67
CA ASP A 21 -1.45 -1.55 -8.52
C ASP A 21 -2.59 -0.57 -8.21
N ILE A 22 -3.78 -1.10 -7.86
CA ILE A 22 -4.92 -0.28 -7.50
C ILE A 22 -4.91 0.15 -6.03
N MET A 23 -4.06 -0.45 -5.19
CA MET A 23 -3.97 -0.17 -3.75
C MET A 23 -3.68 1.31 -3.47
N CYS A 24 -2.86 1.92 -4.34
CA CYS A 24 -2.46 3.32 -4.17
C CYS A 24 -3.63 4.28 -4.41
N GLY A 25 -4.46 4.01 -5.43
CA GLY A 25 -5.67 4.78 -5.74
C GLY A 25 -6.89 4.39 -4.90
N GLN A 26 -6.93 3.17 -4.39
CA GLN A 26 -8.01 2.65 -3.55
C GLN A 26 -7.44 1.72 -2.50
N LEU A 27 -7.61 2.07 -1.23
CA LEU A 27 -7.08 1.28 -0.14
C LEU A 27 -7.90 0.01 0.08
N TRP A 28 -7.29 -1.14 -0.20
CA TRP A 28 -7.85 -2.46 0.10
C TRP A 28 -7.30 -3.00 1.41
N CYS A 29 -8.19 -3.36 2.32
CA CYS A 29 -7.87 -3.87 3.64
C CYS A 29 -8.47 -5.26 3.84
N ARG A 30 -7.67 -6.18 4.38
CA ARG A 30 -8.14 -7.51 4.77
C ARG A 30 -8.89 -7.41 6.10
N ASP A 31 -10.11 -7.97 6.13
CA ASP A 31 -10.89 -8.12 7.35
C ASP A 31 -10.71 -9.55 7.89
N PRO A 32 -10.13 -9.73 9.08
CA PRO A 32 -9.90 -11.06 9.65
C PRO A 32 -11.18 -11.76 10.10
N ASN A 33 -12.31 -11.04 10.19
CA ASN A 33 -13.61 -11.61 10.54
C ASN A 33 -14.43 -11.98 9.30
N LYS A 34 -13.92 -11.73 8.08
CA LYS A 34 -14.50 -12.24 6.84
C LYS A 34 -13.51 -13.17 6.17
N ASP A 35 -13.91 -14.44 6.03
CA ASP A 35 -13.26 -15.42 5.15
C ASP A 35 -12.96 -14.78 3.78
N ASN A 36 -11.69 -14.47 3.52
CA ASN A 36 -11.13 -13.99 2.24
C ASN A 36 -11.66 -12.68 1.63
N GLY A 37 -12.38 -11.85 2.39
CA GLY A 37 -12.88 -10.57 1.87
C GLY A 37 -11.90 -9.42 2.02
N CYS A 38 -11.19 -9.02 0.96
CA CYS A 38 -10.59 -7.69 0.94
C CYS A 38 -11.69 -6.64 0.79
N ARG A 39 -11.76 -5.71 1.74
CA ARG A 39 -12.71 -4.61 1.77
C ARG A 39 -12.01 -3.32 1.38
N THR A 40 -12.62 -2.58 0.46
CA THR A 40 -12.18 -1.22 0.11
C THR A 40 -13.10 -0.19 0.75
N ASN A 41 -12.56 1.00 0.98
CA ASN A 41 -13.37 2.19 1.18
C ASN A 41 -13.00 3.16 0.05
N THR A 42 -13.92 3.33 -0.91
CA THR A 42 -13.70 3.99 -2.21
C THR A 42 -13.09 5.39 -2.11
N TYR A 43 -13.24 6.06 -0.97
CA TYR A 43 -12.74 7.41 -0.73
C TYR A 43 -11.33 7.48 -0.13
N LEU A 44 -10.74 6.34 0.25
CA LEU A 44 -9.44 6.31 0.91
C LEU A 44 -8.36 5.83 -0.06
N THR A 45 -7.41 6.70 -0.34
CA THR A 45 -6.18 6.41 -1.07
C THR A 45 -5.09 5.94 -0.11
N ALA A 46 -4.11 5.17 -0.59
CA ALA A 46 -2.95 4.89 0.22
C ALA A 46 -2.12 6.17 0.40
N LEU A 47 -1.71 6.44 1.64
CA LEU A 47 -0.80 7.56 1.92
C LEU A 47 0.48 7.47 1.06
N PRO A 48 1.03 8.61 0.60
CA PRO A 48 2.32 8.65 -0.07
C PRO A 48 3.41 7.95 0.75
N GLY A 49 4.24 7.14 0.10
CA GLY A 49 5.28 6.34 0.76
C GLY A 49 4.81 4.97 1.27
N THR A 50 3.51 4.64 1.14
CA THR A 50 3.03 3.28 1.47
C THR A 50 3.66 2.25 0.53
N GLU A 51 4.32 1.23 1.07
CA GLU A 51 4.90 0.17 0.26
C GLU A 51 3.81 -0.65 -0.44
N CYS A 52 3.77 -0.51 -1.77
CA CYS A 52 2.90 -1.30 -2.64
C CYS A 52 3.64 -2.51 -3.23
N GLY A 53 4.96 -2.46 -3.39
CA GLY A 53 5.72 -3.60 -3.94
C GLY A 53 7.22 -3.54 -3.66
N PRO A 54 8.00 -4.49 -4.20
CA PRO A 54 9.45 -4.49 -4.04
C PRO A 54 10.06 -3.20 -4.59
N ASN A 55 10.70 -2.42 -3.72
CA ASN A 55 11.24 -1.09 -4.05
C ASN A 55 10.22 -0.15 -4.70
N ARG A 56 8.94 -0.27 -4.31
CA ARG A 56 7.87 0.57 -4.85
C ARG A 56 7.01 1.15 -3.74
N VAL A 57 6.60 2.39 -3.93
CA VAL A 57 5.78 3.16 -2.98
C VAL A 57 4.61 3.81 -3.70
N CYS A 58 3.52 4.01 -2.97
CA CYS A 58 2.40 4.78 -3.45
C CYS A 58 2.76 6.26 -3.51
N HIS A 59 2.45 6.91 -4.63
CA HIS A 59 2.55 8.36 -4.80
C HIS A 59 1.43 8.82 -5.73
N LEU A 60 0.61 9.78 -5.26
CA LEU A 60 -0.52 10.34 -6.00
C LEU A 60 -1.50 9.28 -6.59
N GLY A 61 -1.67 8.15 -5.90
CA GLY A 61 -2.56 7.08 -6.35
C GLY A 61 -1.90 6.03 -7.25
N GLU A 62 -0.61 6.15 -7.55
CA GLU A 62 0.15 5.22 -8.39
C GLU A 62 1.25 4.50 -7.60
N CYS A 63 1.55 3.25 -7.98
CA CYS A 63 2.63 2.45 -7.41
C CYS A 63 3.94 2.67 -8.19
N ILE A 64 4.75 3.64 -7.75
CA ILE A 64 5.99 4.04 -8.42
C ILE A 64 7.23 3.42 -7.76
N LEU A 65 8.36 3.38 -8.48
CA LEU A 65 9.63 2.94 -7.90
C LEU A 65 10.13 3.94 -6.85
N ASP A 66 10.49 3.42 -5.67
CA ASP A 66 11.09 4.18 -4.59
C ASP A 66 12.56 4.45 -4.89
N ILE A 67 12.82 5.57 -5.58
CA ILE A 67 14.17 6.04 -5.90
C ILE A 67 14.97 6.43 -4.64
N SER A 68 14.29 6.69 -3.52
CA SER A 68 14.92 7.03 -2.22
C SER A 68 15.66 5.84 -1.62
N LYS A 69 15.20 4.61 -1.88
CA LYS A 69 15.92 3.38 -1.51
C LYS A 69 17.11 3.07 -2.44
N ASN A 70 17.18 3.73 -3.59
CA ASN A 70 18.28 3.55 -4.56
C ASN A 70 19.41 4.60 -4.39
N THR A 71 19.22 5.59 -3.51
CA THR A 71 20.22 6.68 -3.34
C THR A 71 21.35 6.34 -2.36
N ILE A 72 21.35 5.15 -1.72
CA ILE A 72 22.50 4.65 -0.92
C ILE A 72 23.44 3.78 -1.78
N GLN A 73 23.52 4.03 -3.09
CA GLN A 73 24.50 3.37 -3.99
C GLN A 73 25.19 4.33 -4.97
N ARG A 74 24.99 5.66 -4.92
CA ARG A 74 25.80 6.63 -5.69
C ARG A 74 25.94 8.00 -5.02
N GLN A 75 26.87 8.11 -4.08
CA GLN A 75 27.66 9.32 -3.87
C GLN A 75 29.13 8.95 -4.06
N PRO A 76 29.75 9.21 -5.23
CA PRO A 76 31.18 9.41 -5.31
C PRO A 76 31.49 10.90 -5.09
N PHE A 77 32.36 11.14 -4.10
CA PHE A 77 33.30 12.26 -3.88
C PHE A 77 33.11 13.56 -4.66
#